data_AF-A0A2S8PGT3-F1
#
_entry.id   AF-A0A2S8PGT3-F1
#
_cell.length_a   1.000
_cell.length_b   1.000
_cell.length_c   1.000
_cell.angle_alpha   90.00
_cell.angle_beta   90.00
_cell.angle_gamma   90.00
#
_symmetry.space_group_name_H-M   'P 1'
#
loop_
_entity.id
_entity.type
_entity.pdbx_description
1 polymer ?
#
loop_
_entity_poly.entity_id
_entity_poly.type
_entity_poly.pdbx_seq_one_letter_code
_entity_poly.pdbx_strand_id
1 'polypeptide(L)'
;MILVRRIFLFILLMILITGCSSTEDKIDKLLEKTGKPFELLYQEEVENGMIVLYKDESGFRHAYFSNKTKYWNISGNAELNPIDGFTWGMTNDPNIPKLTFAGLIIDDEIQNVIVRQTTVNQQAKIVSTDQGRFWFTYFDNLDESSDHLKIEALAGNGDIVWKDGVYDGKYYHGKTKK
;
A
#
# COMPACT_ATOMS: atom_id res chain seq x y z
N MET A 1 -22.19 22.46 37.01
CA MET A 1 -20.94 21.94 36.40
C MET A 1 -21.01 20.47 35.97
N ILE A 2 -21.66 19.57 36.72
CA ILE A 2 -21.74 18.12 36.39
C ILE A 2 -22.59 17.83 35.13
N LEU A 3 -23.67 18.59 34.90
CA LEU A 3 -24.56 18.41 33.75
C LEU A 3 -23.87 18.75 32.41
N VAL A 4 -23.11 19.85 32.37
CA VAL A 4 -22.36 20.30 31.18
C VAL A 4 -21.28 19.30 30.78
N ARG A 5 -20.61 18.67 31.76
CA ARG A 5 -19.57 17.65 31.53
C ARG A 5 -20.14 16.34 30.95
N ARG A 6 -21.40 15.99 31.29
CA ARG A 6 -22.07 14.80 30.75
C ARG A 6 -22.58 15.02 29.31
N ILE A 7 -23.03 16.23 28.99
CA ILE A 7 -23.45 16.59 27.63
C ILE A 7 -22.25 16.60 26.67
N PHE A 8 -21.10 17.12 27.10
CA PHE A 8 -19.88 17.10 26.29
C PHE A 8 -19.41 15.67 25.96
N LEU A 9 -19.54 14.74 26.91
CA LEU A 9 -19.19 13.33 26.69
C LEU A 9 -20.11 12.66 25.65
N PHE A 10 -21.41 13.00 25.65
CA PHE A 10 -22.39 12.49 24.70
C PHE A 10 -22.17 13.04 23.28
N ILE A 11 -21.82 14.32 23.16
CA ILE A 11 -21.49 14.94 21.86
C ILE A 11 -20.19 14.34 21.30
N LEU A 12 -19.18 14.11 22.14
CA LEU A 12 -17.94 13.45 21.74
C LEU A 12 -18.17 12.00 21.28
N LEU A 13 -19.10 11.28 21.93
CA LEU A 13 -19.47 9.92 21.55
C LEU A 13 -20.22 9.87 20.21
N MET A 14 -21.07 10.86 19.91
CA MET A 14 -21.82 10.95 18.64
C MET A 14 -20.90 11.21 17.44
N ILE A 15 -19.79 11.95 17.61
CA ILE A 15 -18.82 12.23 16.54
C ILE A 15 -18.07 10.95 16.11
N LEU A 16 -17.98 9.95 17.00
CA LEU A 16 -17.29 8.68 16.69
C LEU A 16 -18.15 7.71 15.87
N ILE A 17 -19.48 7.89 15.80
CA ILE A 17 -20.39 6.91 15.18
C ILE A 17 -20.65 7.20 13.69
N THR A 18 -20.37 8.41 13.19
CA THR A 18 -20.69 8.80 11.81
C THR A 18 -19.61 8.41 10.78
N GLY A 19 -18.50 7.82 11.21
CA GLY A 19 -17.35 7.53 10.34
C GLY A 19 -17.35 6.16 9.66
N CYS A 20 -18.26 5.24 10.02
CA CYS A 20 -18.17 3.85 9.54
C CYS A 20 -18.87 3.62 8.18
N SER A 21 -19.96 4.36 7.89
CA SER A 21 -20.82 4.08 6.73
C SER A 21 -20.18 4.40 5.37
N SER A 22 -19.24 5.34 5.31
CA SER A 22 -18.59 5.72 4.04
C SER A 22 -17.54 4.73 3.58
N THR A 23 -16.99 3.92 4.48
CA THR A 23 -15.92 2.98 4.17
C THR A 23 -16.47 1.65 3.66
N GLU A 24 -17.55 1.15 4.26
CA GLU A 24 -18.25 -0.06 3.77
C GLU A 24 -18.69 0.10 2.30
N ASP A 25 -19.33 1.23 1.96
CA ASP A 25 -19.75 1.54 0.58
C ASP A 25 -18.58 1.56 -0.42
N LYS A 26 -17.38 1.99 -0.01
CA LYS A 26 -16.19 1.98 -0.88
C LYS A 26 -15.71 0.56 -1.15
N ILE A 27 -15.69 -0.30 -0.14
CA ILE A 27 -15.24 -1.69 -0.25
C ILE A 27 -16.21 -2.52 -1.09
N ASP A 28 -17.51 -2.33 -0.90
CA ASP A 28 -18.53 -2.98 -1.74
C ASP A 28 -18.37 -2.61 -3.21
N LYS A 29 -18.12 -1.32 -3.51
CA LYS A 29 -17.81 -0.87 -4.87
C LYS A 29 -16.51 -1.45 -5.43
N LEU A 30 -15.51 -1.72 -4.59
CA LEU A 30 -14.30 -2.41 -5.00
C LEU A 30 -14.61 -3.87 -5.36
N LEU A 31 -15.45 -4.54 -4.57
CA LEU A 31 -15.91 -5.90 -4.84
C LEU A 31 -16.68 -5.99 -6.15
N GLU A 32 -17.62 -5.08 -6.38
CA GLU A 32 -18.36 -4.99 -7.66
C GLU A 32 -17.40 -4.80 -8.84
N LYS A 33 -16.41 -3.92 -8.69
CA LYS A 33 -15.45 -3.61 -9.75
C LYS A 33 -14.50 -4.78 -10.06
N THR A 34 -14.01 -5.46 -9.04
CA THR A 34 -13.11 -6.62 -9.21
C THR A 34 -13.86 -7.81 -9.80
N GLY A 35 -15.18 -7.89 -9.59
CA GLY A 35 -16.02 -8.96 -10.10
C GLY A 35 -15.70 -10.33 -9.50
N LYS A 36 -14.90 -10.36 -8.43
CA LYS A 36 -14.42 -11.57 -7.76
C LYS A 36 -14.38 -11.36 -6.25
N PRO A 37 -14.80 -12.36 -5.45
CA PRO A 37 -14.57 -12.33 -4.01
C PRO A 37 -13.08 -12.15 -3.71
N PHE A 38 -12.78 -11.33 -2.71
CA PHE A 38 -11.43 -11.17 -2.19
C PHE A 38 -11.45 -11.17 -0.67
N GLU A 39 -10.29 -11.42 -0.09
CA GLU A 39 -10.04 -11.27 1.34
C GLU A 39 -9.32 -9.95 1.60
N LEU A 40 -9.95 -9.10 2.42
CA LEU A 40 -9.40 -7.82 2.83
C LEU A 40 -8.27 -8.05 3.84
N LEU A 41 -7.07 -7.58 3.53
CA LEU A 41 -5.89 -7.70 4.38
C LEU A 41 -5.68 -6.45 5.23
N TYR A 42 -5.85 -5.28 4.61
CA TYR A 42 -5.67 -3.98 5.26
C TYR A 42 -6.39 -2.87 4.50
N GLN A 43 -6.78 -1.82 5.20
CA GLN A 43 -7.26 -0.58 4.60
C GLN A 43 -6.88 0.64 5.43
N GLU A 44 -6.68 1.76 4.77
CA GLU A 44 -6.37 3.04 5.42
C GLU A 44 -6.80 4.22 4.55
N GLU A 45 -7.43 5.22 5.15
CA GLU A 45 -7.63 6.52 4.51
C GLU A 45 -6.28 7.24 4.46
N VAL A 46 -5.87 7.64 3.26
CA VAL A 46 -4.63 8.37 2.99
C VAL A 46 -4.98 9.73 2.41
N GLU A 47 -3.96 10.57 2.20
CA GLU A 47 -4.20 11.86 1.58
C GLU A 47 -4.90 11.71 0.21
N ASN A 48 -6.05 12.38 0.07
CA ASN A 48 -6.89 12.39 -1.12
C ASN A 48 -7.50 11.03 -1.54
N GLY A 49 -7.51 10.02 -0.66
CA GLY A 49 -8.05 8.72 -1.04
C GLY A 49 -8.01 7.65 0.05
N MET A 50 -8.11 6.41 -0.39
CA MET A 50 -8.03 5.23 0.47
C MET A 50 -7.16 4.16 -0.20
N ILE A 51 -6.27 3.52 0.56
CA ILE A 51 -5.52 2.35 0.10
C ILE A 51 -6.16 1.11 0.70
N VAL A 52 -6.30 0.07 -0.13
CA VAL A 52 -6.78 -1.25 0.26
C VAL A 52 -5.77 -2.29 -0.19
N LEU A 53 -5.35 -3.16 0.73
CA LEU A 53 -4.54 -4.33 0.46
C LEU A 53 -5.45 -5.55 0.56
N TYR A 54 -5.42 -6.42 -0.43
CA TYR A 54 -6.30 -7.58 -0.47
C TYR A 54 -5.66 -8.71 -1.25
N LYS A 55 -6.23 -9.90 -1.13
CA LYS A 55 -5.84 -11.06 -1.95
C LYS A 55 -7.05 -11.77 -2.50
N ASP A 56 -6.87 -12.36 -3.67
CA ASP A 56 -7.84 -13.23 -4.32
C ASP A 56 -7.16 -14.53 -4.76
N GLU A 57 -7.88 -15.40 -5.47
CA GLU A 57 -7.36 -16.65 -6.03
C GLU A 57 -6.12 -16.47 -6.93
N SER A 58 -5.92 -15.26 -7.47
CA SER A 58 -4.87 -14.94 -8.43
C SER A 58 -3.64 -14.29 -7.81
N GLY A 59 -3.68 -13.93 -6.52
CA GLY A 59 -2.53 -13.41 -5.80
C GLY A 59 -2.84 -12.26 -4.85
N PHE A 60 -1.78 -11.57 -4.42
CA PHE A 60 -1.86 -10.31 -3.70
C PHE A 60 -2.14 -9.16 -4.67
N ARG A 61 -2.93 -8.19 -4.20
CA ARG A 61 -3.23 -6.95 -4.91
C ARG A 61 -3.34 -5.79 -3.92
N HIS A 62 -3.25 -4.59 -4.48
CA HIS A 62 -3.68 -3.38 -3.79
C HIS A 62 -4.53 -2.51 -4.71
N ALA A 63 -5.32 -1.64 -4.10
CA ALA A 63 -6.11 -0.66 -4.81
C ALA A 63 -6.06 0.70 -4.12
N TYR A 64 -6.17 1.76 -4.91
CA TYR A 64 -6.30 3.13 -4.45
C TYR A 64 -7.62 3.73 -4.92
N PHE A 65 -8.42 4.22 -3.97
CA PHE A 65 -9.61 5.00 -4.27
C PHE A 65 -9.27 6.48 -4.27
N SER A 66 -9.53 7.17 -5.38
CA SER A 66 -9.36 8.62 -5.46
C SER A 66 -10.62 9.35 -5.00
N ASN A 67 -10.50 10.20 -3.97
CA ASN A 67 -11.61 11.04 -3.52
C ASN A 67 -12.02 12.08 -4.58
N LYS A 68 -11.11 12.46 -5.48
CA LYS A 68 -11.35 13.43 -6.56
C LYS A 68 -12.15 12.82 -7.71
N THR A 69 -11.71 11.67 -8.22
CA THR A 69 -12.33 11.03 -9.39
C THR A 69 -13.41 10.02 -9.01
N LYS A 70 -13.54 9.69 -7.72
CA LYS A 70 -14.46 8.66 -7.18
C LYS A 70 -14.27 7.30 -7.86
N TYR A 71 -13.01 6.97 -8.17
CA TYR A 71 -12.66 5.79 -8.94
C TYR A 71 -11.54 4.99 -8.26
N TRP A 72 -11.64 3.67 -8.41
CA TRP A 72 -10.70 2.67 -7.93
C TRP A 72 -9.60 2.38 -8.96
N ASN A 73 -8.35 2.67 -8.64
CA ASN A 73 -7.16 2.21 -9.36
C ASN A 73 -6.72 0.87 -8.76
N ILE A 74 -6.70 -0.21 -9.55
CA ILE A 74 -6.40 -1.56 -9.06
C ILE A 74 -5.05 -1.99 -9.64
N SER A 75 -4.20 -2.57 -8.80
CA SER A 75 -2.89 -3.05 -9.22
C SER A 75 -2.98 -4.33 -10.06
N GLY A 76 -1.88 -4.63 -10.75
CA GLY A 76 -1.59 -6.00 -11.17
C GLY A 76 -1.44 -6.96 -9.99
N ASN A 77 -1.16 -8.22 -10.29
CA ASN A 77 -0.99 -9.27 -9.29
C ASN A 77 0.46 -9.31 -8.81
N ALA A 78 0.64 -9.57 -7.53
CA ALA A 78 1.90 -10.06 -6.98
C ALA A 78 1.72 -11.45 -6.37
N GLU A 79 2.81 -12.20 -6.29
CA GLU A 79 2.79 -13.54 -5.69
C GLU A 79 2.44 -13.47 -4.20
N LEU A 80 1.65 -14.45 -3.73
CA LEU A 80 1.33 -14.59 -2.30
C LEU A 80 2.46 -15.26 -1.51
N ASN A 81 3.30 -16.06 -2.19
CA ASN A 81 4.39 -16.81 -1.60
C ASN A 81 5.68 -16.59 -2.40
N PRO A 82 6.25 -15.37 -2.41
CA PRO A 82 7.52 -15.10 -3.09
C PRO A 82 8.63 -16.01 -2.58
N ILE A 83 9.31 -16.71 -3.50
CA ILE A 83 10.50 -17.50 -3.20
C ILE A 83 11.59 -16.62 -2.57
N ASP A 84 11.70 -15.39 -3.06
CA ASP A 84 12.68 -14.41 -2.59
C ASP A 84 12.23 -13.64 -1.33
N GLY A 85 11.09 -14.01 -0.73
CA GLY A 85 10.62 -13.47 0.54
C GLY A 85 10.09 -12.03 0.49
N PHE A 86 9.99 -11.44 -0.71
CA PHE A 86 9.50 -10.09 -0.94
C PHE A 86 8.79 -10.00 -2.29
N THR A 87 7.67 -9.27 -2.35
CA THR A 87 7.02 -8.89 -3.61
C THR A 87 6.73 -7.41 -3.68
N TRP A 88 6.43 -6.94 -4.88
CA TRP A 88 5.86 -5.63 -5.10
C TRP A 88 4.99 -5.62 -6.36
N GLY A 89 4.02 -4.71 -6.38
CA GLY A 89 3.25 -4.33 -7.55
C GLY A 89 3.03 -2.82 -7.55
N MET A 90 2.53 -2.28 -8.66
CA MET A 90 2.19 -0.86 -8.77
C MET A 90 0.83 -0.64 -9.42
N THR A 91 0.25 0.54 -9.16
CA THR A 91 -0.87 1.08 -9.94
C THR A 91 -0.37 2.24 -10.81
N ASN A 92 -0.52 2.15 -12.13
CA ASN A 92 0.02 3.16 -13.05
C ASN A 92 -1.02 3.74 -14.04
N ASP A 93 -2.28 3.86 -13.63
CA ASP A 93 -3.31 4.54 -14.42
C ASP A 93 -2.95 6.03 -14.64
N PRO A 94 -2.69 6.47 -15.89
CA PRO A 94 -2.29 7.84 -16.19
C PRO A 94 -3.40 8.87 -15.91
N ASN A 95 -4.65 8.43 -15.72
CA ASN A 95 -5.78 9.32 -15.41
C ASN A 95 -5.91 9.63 -13.91
N ILE A 96 -5.11 8.96 -13.08
CA ILE A 96 -5.15 9.10 -11.62
C ILE A 96 -3.79 9.60 -11.17
N PRO A 97 -3.67 10.86 -10.70
CA PRO A 97 -2.40 11.45 -10.27
C PRO A 97 -2.04 10.93 -8.87
N LYS A 98 -1.95 9.61 -8.75
CA LYS A 98 -1.49 8.88 -7.58
C LYS A 98 -0.93 7.54 -8.02
N LEU A 99 0.36 7.39 -7.88
CA LEU A 99 1.08 6.15 -8.09
C LEU A 99 1.18 5.44 -6.74
N THR A 100 0.80 4.17 -6.67
CA THR A 100 0.89 3.39 -5.44
C THR A 100 1.70 2.13 -5.66
N PHE A 101 2.50 1.77 -4.66
CA PHE A 101 3.27 0.56 -4.61
C PHE A 101 2.88 -0.21 -3.35
N ALA A 102 2.76 -1.53 -3.46
CA ALA A 102 2.54 -2.38 -2.31
C ALA A 102 3.05 -3.80 -2.57
N GLY A 103 3.21 -4.57 -1.49
CA GLY A 103 3.62 -5.97 -1.59
C GLY A 103 3.60 -6.70 -0.26
N LEU A 104 4.03 -7.97 -0.30
CA LEU A 104 4.23 -8.81 0.88
C LEU A 104 5.69 -8.86 1.30
N ILE A 105 5.89 -9.08 2.60
CA ILE A 105 7.17 -9.39 3.24
C ILE A 105 7.02 -10.73 3.95
N ILE A 106 7.74 -11.75 3.48
CA ILE A 106 7.86 -13.05 4.17
C ILE A 106 9.23 -13.16 4.86
N ASP A 107 10.25 -12.48 4.33
CA ASP A 107 11.58 -12.49 4.94
C ASP A 107 11.63 -11.61 6.20
N ASP A 108 11.78 -12.23 7.37
CA ASP A 108 11.87 -11.54 8.66
C ASP A 108 13.10 -10.65 8.79
N GLU A 109 14.11 -10.84 7.94
CA GLU A 109 15.26 -9.94 7.90
C GLU A 109 14.88 -8.55 7.40
N ILE A 110 13.89 -8.43 6.52
CA ILE A 110 13.43 -7.15 5.98
C ILE A 110 12.71 -6.38 7.08
N GLN A 111 13.23 -5.21 7.43
CA GLN A 111 12.67 -4.31 8.44
C GLN A 111 12.22 -2.98 7.84
N ASN A 112 12.73 -2.58 6.69
CA ASN A 112 12.34 -1.36 6.00
C ASN A 112 12.20 -1.60 4.50
N VAL A 113 11.36 -0.80 3.85
CA VAL A 113 11.23 -0.76 2.39
C VAL A 113 11.32 0.68 1.94
N ILE A 114 12.14 0.96 0.94
CA ILE A 114 12.31 2.28 0.35
C ILE A 114 11.98 2.17 -1.13
N VAL A 115 11.10 3.05 -1.61
CA VAL A 115 10.87 3.25 -3.04
C VAL A 115 11.47 4.59 -3.42
N ARG A 116 12.31 4.57 -4.45
CA ARG A 116 13.04 5.75 -4.94
C ARG A 116 12.62 6.03 -6.36
N GLN A 117 12.35 7.30 -6.62
CA GLN A 117 12.34 7.90 -7.95
C GLN A 117 13.55 8.85 -8.04
N THR A 118 13.72 9.52 -9.19
CA THR A 118 14.81 10.47 -9.40
C THR A 118 14.79 11.60 -8.39
N THR A 119 13.60 12.15 -8.14
CA THR A 119 13.41 13.38 -7.35
C THR A 119 13.03 13.10 -5.90
N VAL A 120 12.47 11.93 -5.63
CA VAL A 120 11.85 11.62 -4.33
C VAL A 120 12.21 10.21 -3.86
N ASN A 121 12.51 10.10 -2.57
CA ASN A 121 12.67 8.83 -1.88
C ASN A 121 11.58 8.72 -0.82
N GLN A 122 10.90 7.59 -0.74
CA GLN A 122 9.85 7.37 0.23
C GLN A 122 10.02 6.04 0.92
N GLN A 123 10.06 6.09 2.26
CA GLN A 123 9.97 4.90 3.08
C GLN A 123 8.52 4.42 3.11
N ALA A 124 8.31 3.15 2.76
CA ALA A 124 6.99 2.56 2.81
C ALA A 124 6.53 2.30 4.24
N LYS A 125 5.22 2.32 4.43
CA LYS A 125 4.60 1.85 5.66
C LYS A 125 4.57 0.33 5.63
N ILE A 126 5.09 -0.31 6.67
CA ILE A 126 4.95 -1.76 6.89
C ILE A 126 3.81 -1.97 7.89
N VAL A 127 2.88 -2.85 7.53
CA VAL A 127 1.72 -3.24 8.33
C VAL A 127 1.84 -4.72 8.66
N SER A 128 1.72 -5.06 9.94
CA SER A 128 1.65 -6.44 10.40
C SER A 128 0.21 -6.77 10.76
N THR A 129 -0.32 -7.85 10.18
CA THR A 129 -1.62 -8.41 10.52
C THR A 129 -1.44 -9.87 10.95
N ASP A 130 -2.51 -10.51 11.41
CA ASP A 130 -2.56 -11.94 11.66
C ASP A 130 -2.31 -12.78 10.39
N GLN A 131 -2.44 -12.17 9.20
CA GLN A 131 -2.25 -12.82 7.90
C GLN A 131 -0.87 -12.59 7.28
N GLY A 132 0.00 -11.80 7.93
CA GLY A 132 1.36 -11.57 7.47
C GLY A 132 1.79 -10.10 7.52
N ARG A 133 2.94 -9.82 6.90
CA ARG A 133 3.51 -8.48 6.81
C ARG A 133 3.33 -7.97 5.39
N PHE A 134 2.73 -6.79 5.29
CA PHE A 134 2.48 -6.10 4.04
C PHE A 134 3.14 -4.74 4.08
N TRP A 135 3.40 -4.17 2.92
CA TRP A 135 3.92 -2.82 2.83
C TRP A 135 3.20 -2.04 1.74
N PHE A 136 3.15 -0.73 1.90
CA PHE A 136 2.71 0.15 0.82
C PHE A 136 3.32 1.54 0.92
N THR A 137 3.36 2.23 -0.22
CA THR A 137 3.68 3.65 -0.32
C THR A 137 2.95 4.27 -1.51
N TYR A 138 2.94 5.60 -1.58
CA TYR A 138 2.30 6.33 -2.67
C TYR A 138 3.02 7.63 -2.99
N PHE A 139 3.01 7.99 -4.26
CA PHE A 139 3.56 9.24 -4.79
C PHE A 139 2.47 9.98 -5.56
N ASP A 140 2.60 11.30 -5.66
CA ASP A 140 1.64 12.09 -6.45
C ASP A 140 1.83 11.87 -7.95
N ASN A 141 3.08 11.71 -8.42
CA ASN A 141 3.38 11.47 -9.82
C ASN A 141 4.54 10.48 -9.98
N LEU A 142 4.63 9.88 -11.18
CA LEU A 142 5.83 9.22 -11.66
C LEU A 142 6.75 10.29 -12.26
N ASP A 143 8.04 10.26 -11.92
CA ASP A 143 9.03 11.08 -12.62
C ASP A 143 9.05 10.74 -14.12
N GLU A 144 9.41 11.72 -14.97
CA GLU A 144 9.44 11.55 -16.44
C GLU A 144 10.38 10.42 -16.91
N SER A 145 11.30 9.98 -16.06
CA SER A 145 12.18 8.85 -16.31
C SER A 145 11.91 7.70 -15.33
N SER A 146 11.32 6.62 -15.85
CA SER A 146 11.11 5.35 -15.12
C SER A 146 12.41 4.62 -14.80
N ASP A 147 13.51 4.95 -15.49
CA ASP A 147 14.81 4.26 -15.36
C ASP A 147 15.46 4.46 -13.98
N HIS A 148 14.89 5.37 -13.18
CA HIS A 148 15.32 5.67 -11.82
C HIS A 148 14.43 5.07 -10.75
N LEU A 149 13.36 4.33 -11.11
CA LEU A 149 12.57 3.61 -10.13
C LEU A 149 13.43 2.51 -9.49
N LYS A 150 13.59 2.59 -8.19
CA LYS A 150 14.28 1.58 -7.38
C LYS A 150 13.43 1.19 -6.20
N ILE A 151 13.42 -0.09 -5.90
CA ILE A 151 12.78 -0.64 -4.71
C ILE A 151 13.85 -1.37 -3.93
N GLU A 152 14.03 -0.98 -2.68
CA GLU A 152 15.06 -1.54 -1.79
C GLU A 152 14.35 -2.05 -0.53
N ALA A 153 14.57 -3.32 -0.19
CA ALA A 153 14.19 -3.87 1.10
C ALA A 153 15.44 -4.01 1.96
N LEU A 154 15.39 -3.45 3.17
CA LEU A 154 16.55 -3.27 4.04
C LEU A 154 16.38 -4.06 5.33
N ALA A 155 17.49 -4.58 5.83
CA ALA A 155 17.59 -5.19 7.14
C ALA A 155 17.54 -4.16 8.28
N GLY A 156 17.41 -4.64 9.51
CA GLY A 156 17.36 -3.78 10.71
C GLY A 156 18.63 -2.96 10.94
N ASN A 157 19.76 -3.36 10.37
CA ASN A 157 21.03 -2.64 10.40
C ASN A 157 21.19 -1.63 9.24
N GLY A 158 20.23 -1.57 8.29
CA GLY A 158 20.28 -0.71 7.11
C GLY A 158 20.87 -1.35 5.85
N ASP A 159 21.31 -2.61 5.88
CA ASP A 159 21.82 -3.28 4.69
C ASP A 159 20.69 -3.61 3.70
N ILE A 160 20.93 -3.39 2.40
CA ILE A 160 19.98 -3.79 1.35
C ILE A 160 20.05 -5.30 1.17
N VAL A 161 18.97 -6.01 1.49
CA VAL A 161 18.85 -7.48 1.40
C VAL A 161 18.06 -7.95 0.19
N TRP A 162 17.27 -7.05 -0.41
CA TRP A 162 16.52 -7.28 -1.65
C TRP A 162 16.45 -5.98 -2.45
N LYS A 163 16.53 -6.05 -3.79
CA LYS A 163 16.38 -4.87 -4.63
C LYS A 163 15.78 -5.13 -6.02
N ASP A 164 15.07 -4.12 -6.52
CA ASP A 164 14.63 -3.98 -7.90
C ASP A 164 15.14 -2.65 -8.48
N GLY A 165 15.46 -2.63 -9.77
CA GLY A 165 15.80 -1.43 -10.52
C GLY A 165 17.19 -1.46 -11.17
N VAL A 166 17.58 -0.35 -11.80
CA VAL A 166 18.87 -0.21 -12.49
C VAL A 166 19.93 0.36 -11.55
N TYR A 167 21.01 -0.38 -11.34
CA TYR A 167 22.18 0.02 -10.56
C TYR A 167 23.42 -0.13 -11.42
N ASP A 168 24.24 0.92 -11.51
CA ASP A 168 25.50 0.91 -12.28
C ASP A 168 25.33 0.39 -13.72
N GLY A 169 24.21 0.76 -14.37
CA GLY A 169 23.87 0.36 -15.74
C GLY A 169 23.36 -1.08 -15.90
N LYS A 170 23.12 -1.81 -14.81
CA LYS A 170 22.60 -3.18 -14.82
C LYS A 170 21.26 -3.26 -14.10
N TYR A 171 20.33 -4.02 -14.66
CA TYR A 171 19.07 -4.34 -14.01
C TYR A 171 19.29 -5.40 -12.93
N TYR A 172 18.71 -5.18 -11.75
CA TYR A 172 18.70 -6.12 -10.63
C TYR A 172 17.25 -6.39 -10.22
N HIS A 173 16.96 -7.64 -9.88
CA HIS A 173 15.70 -8.07 -9.30
C HIS A 173 15.99 -9.25 -8.38
N GLY A 174 15.58 -9.17 -7.12
CA GLY A 174 15.72 -10.27 -6.16
C GLY A 174 16.64 -9.96 -4.98
N LYS A 175 17.00 -11.03 -4.25
CA LYS A 175 17.90 -10.96 -3.09
C LYS A 175 19.31 -10.50 -3.49
N THR A 176 19.93 -9.67 -2.66
CA THR A 176 21.30 -9.15 -2.87
C THR A 176 22.40 -10.07 -2.33
N LYS A 177 22.02 -11.12 -1.60
CA LYS A 177 22.81 -12.15 -0.87
C LYS A 177 23.26 -11.78 0.54
N LYS A 178 23.25 -12.81 1.40
CA LYS A 178 24.11 -12.97 2.59
C LYS A 178 25.48 -13.47 2.18
#